data_AF-X1E5U6-F1
#
_entry.id   AF-X1E5U6-F1
#
_cell.length_a   1.000
_cell.length_b   1.000
_cell.length_c   1.000
_cell.angle_alpha   90.00
_cell.angle_beta   90.00
_cell.angle_gamma   90.00
#
_symmetry.space_group_name_H-M   'P 1'
#
loop_
_entity.id
_entity.type
_entity.pdbx_description
1 polymer ?
#
loop_
_entity_poly.entity_id
_entity_poly.type
_entity_poly.pdbx_seq_one_letter_code
_entity_poly.pdbx_strand_id
1 'polypeptide(L)'
;MTDHKDIWVFVEIKKAEIRGVTFELIGKAKELAKVSNEKVCAIILGKDCSRYCEDLSYHGIDKIYSCENELLGDYLTETYSITLVELIKKY
;
A
#
# COMPACT_ATOMS: atom_id res chain seq x y z
N MET A 1 -16.83 1.02 19.30
CA MET A 1 -15.36 1.12 19.32
C MET A 1 -14.92 0.80 17.91
N THR A 2 -14.30 1.75 17.23
CA THR A 2 -13.75 1.53 15.88
C THR A 2 -12.54 0.62 16.03
N ASP A 3 -12.75 -0.65 15.71
CA ASP A 3 -11.73 -1.69 15.77
C ASP A 3 -10.83 -1.56 14.52
N HIS A 4 -10.08 -0.45 14.43
CA HIS A 4 -9.09 -0.25 13.38
C HIS A 4 -7.98 -1.28 13.58
N LYS A 5 -7.67 -2.05 12.53
CA LYS A 5 -6.70 -3.14 12.53
C LYS A 5 -5.79 -3.03 11.32
N ASP A 6 -4.66 -3.71 11.42
CA ASP A 6 -3.64 -3.85 10.38
C ASP A 6 -2.82 -2.57 10.14
N ILE A 7 -1.57 -2.77 9.72
CA ILE A 7 -0.63 -1.70 9.42
C ILE A 7 -0.53 -1.54 7.92
N TRP A 8 -0.86 -0.35 7.44
CA TRP A 8 -0.96 -0.03 6.02
C TRP A 8 0.30 0.70 5.55
N VAL A 9 0.96 0.19 4.51
CA VAL A 9 2.11 0.81 3.86
C VAL A 9 1.73 1.22 2.45
N PHE A 10 1.82 2.52 2.17
CA PHE A 10 1.65 3.05 0.82
C PHE A 10 2.87 2.74 -0.06
N VAL A 11 2.62 2.20 -1.24
CA VAL A 11 3.64 1.82 -2.22
C VAL A 11 3.80 2.95 -3.21
N GLU A 12 4.90 3.71 -3.09
CA GLU A 12 5.21 4.78 -4.02
C GLU A 12 5.84 4.18 -5.29
N ILE A 13 5.21 4.44 -6.44
CA ILE A 13 5.74 4.08 -7.76
C ILE A 13 6.29 5.34 -8.41
N LYS A 14 7.53 5.27 -8.92
CA LYS A 14 8.14 6.35 -9.67
C LYS A 14 8.93 5.79 -10.84
N LYS A 15 8.73 6.35 -12.03
CA LYS A 15 9.39 5.87 -13.26
C LYS A 15 9.25 4.35 -13.44
N ALA A 16 8.03 3.83 -13.27
CA ALA A 16 7.71 2.42 -13.42
C ALA A 16 8.35 1.46 -12.39
N GLU A 17 8.98 1.96 -11.33
CA GLU A 17 9.61 1.15 -10.27
C GLU A 17 9.05 1.48 -8.88
N ILE A 18 9.02 0.48 -8.00
CA ILE A 18 8.73 0.68 -6.58
C ILE A 18 9.91 1.42 -5.95
N ARG A 19 9.61 2.49 -5.22
CA ARG A 19 10.63 3.24 -4.50
C ARG A 19 11.20 2.41 -3.36
N GLY A 20 12.53 2.37 -3.24
CA GLY A 20 13.22 1.59 -2.20
C GLY A 20 12.73 1.86 -0.77
N VAL A 21 12.32 3.10 -0.48
CA VAL A 21 11.74 3.50 0.82
C VAL A 21 10.50 2.67 1.20
N THR A 22 9.72 2.20 0.22
CA THR A 22 8.57 1.32 0.49
C THR A 22 9.02 0.04 1.19
N PHE A 23 10.15 -0.56 0.80
CA PHE A 23 10.64 -1.79 1.42
C PHE A 23 11.17 -1.57 2.84
N GLU A 24 11.80 -0.41 3.09
CA GLU A 24 12.21 0.00 4.44
C GLU A 24 10.99 0.16 5.35
N LEU A 25 9.92 0.79 4.85
CA LEU A 25 8.65 0.95 5.57
C LEU A 25 7.96 -0.40 5.81
N ILE A 26 7.99 -1.33 4.86
CA ILE A 26 7.48 -2.70 5.06
C ILE A 26 8.27 -3.40 6.17
N GLY A 27 9.59 -3.28 6.18
CA GLY A 27 10.44 -3.83 7.25
C GLY A 27 10.01 -3.31 8.62
N LYS A 28 9.82 -1.99 8.74
CA LYS A 28 9.38 -1.38 10.00
C LYS A 28 7.94 -1.73 10.39
N ALA A 29 7.04 -1.80 9.41
CA ALA A 29 5.65 -2.22 9.62
C ALA A 29 5.59 -3.66 10.16
N LYS A 30 6.45 -4.57 9.70
CA LYS A 30 6.52 -5.95 10.21
C LYS A 30 7.00 -6.01 11.65
N GLU A 31 7.96 -5.17 12.05
CA GLU A 31 8.37 -5.06 13.45
C GLU A 31 7.19 -4.61 14.34
N LEU A 32 6.42 -3.62 13.89
CA LEU A 32 5.26 -3.11 14.62
C LEU A 32 4.12 -4.13 14.68
N ALA A 33 3.80 -4.77 13.54
CA ALA A 33 2.75 -5.77 13.42
C ALA A 33 2.98 -6.99 14.32
N LYS A 34 4.25 -7.36 14.55
CA LYS A 34 4.62 -8.41 15.51
C LYS A 34 4.25 -8.04 16.95
N VAL A 35 4.32 -6.76 17.32
CA VAL A 35 3.98 -6.28 18.66
C VAL A 35 2.46 -6.15 18.84
N SER A 36 1.74 -5.69 17.81
CA SER A 36 0.29 -5.53 17.85
C SER A 36 -0.50 -6.79 17.48
N ASN A 37 0.17 -7.84 16.99
CA ASN A 37 -0.44 -9.06 16.43
C ASN A 37 -1.43 -8.75 15.29
N GLU A 38 -0.98 -7.89 14.37
CA GLU A 38 -1.74 -7.40 13.22
C GLU A 38 -1.09 -7.80 11.90
N LYS A 39 -1.77 -7.56 10.78
CA LYS A 39 -1.23 -7.83 9.44
C LYS A 39 -0.54 -6.60 8.86
N VAL A 40 0.39 -6.80 7.93
CA VAL A 40 0.95 -5.74 7.11
C VAL A 40 0.28 -5.74 5.74
N CYS A 41 -0.34 -4.62 5.40
CA CYS A 41 -1.02 -4.40 4.13
C CYS A 41 -0.25 -3.43 3.24
N ALA A 42 -0.14 -3.72 1.95
CA ALA A 42 0.34 -2.77 0.95
C ALA A 42 -0.84 -2.07 0.25
N ILE A 43 -0.73 -0.76 0.01
CA ILE A 43 -1.67 -0.02 -0.85
C ILE A 43 -0.91 0.49 -2.06
N ILE A 44 -1.35 0.09 -3.25
CA ILE A 44 -0.83 0.57 -4.52
C ILE A 44 -1.95 1.31 -5.26
N LEU A 45 -1.64 2.54 -5.67
CA LEU A 45 -2.48 3.35 -6.54
C LEU A 45 -1.70 3.63 -7.84
N GLY A 46 -2.27 3.32 -9.00
CA GLY A 46 -1.58 3.52 -10.27
C GLY A 46 -2.27 2.96 -11.49
N LYS A 47 -1.50 2.81 -12.56
CA LYS A 47 -1.82 1.97 -13.73
C LYS A 47 -0.99 0.69 -13.69
N ASP A 48 -1.53 -0.41 -14.21
CA ASP A 48 -0.86 -1.71 -14.31
C ASP A 48 -0.28 -2.20 -12.96
N CYS A 49 -1.00 -1.97 -11.86
CA CYS A 49 -0.51 -2.21 -10.50
C CYS A 49 -0.22 -3.70 -10.22
N SER A 50 -0.92 -4.58 -10.92
CA SER A 50 -0.79 -6.04 -10.80
C SER A 50 0.65 -6.55 -10.93
N ARG A 51 1.48 -5.89 -11.75
CA ARG A 51 2.88 -6.28 -11.99
C ARG A 51 3.78 -6.17 -10.76
N TYR A 52 3.39 -5.39 -9.76
CA TYR A 52 4.16 -5.19 -8.52
C TYR A 52 3.73 -6.14 -7.40
N CYS A 53 2.63 -6.86 -7.57
CA CYS A 53 2.06 -7.70 -6.52
C CYS A 53 2.99 -8.85 -6.13
N GLU A 54 3.70 -9.44 -7.08
CA GLU A 54 4.65 -10.53 -6.83
C GLU A 54 5.84 -10.06 -5.97
N ASP A 55 6.49 -8.96 -6.36
CA ASP A 55 7.58 -8.35 -5.59
C ASP A 55 7.14 -8.06 -4.15
N LEU A 56 6.00 -7.38 -3.97
CA LEU A 56 5.48 -7.06 -2.64
C LEU A 56 5.15 -8.31 -1.81
N SER A 57 4.64 -9.36 -2.44
CA SER A 57 4.33 -10.62 -1.77
C SER A 57 5.61 -11.30 -1.26
N TYR A 58 6.70 -11.23 -2.02
CA TYR A 58 8.01 -11.75 -1.60
C TYR A 58 8.56 -11.07 -0.34
N HIS A 59 8.20 -9.81 -0.10
CA HIS A 59 8.60 -9.07 1.12
C HIS A 59 7.73 -9.39 2.35
N GLY A 60 6.75 -10.30 2.23
CA GLY A 60 5.92 -10.77 3.34
C GLY A 60 4.82 -9.79 3.72
N ILE A 61 4.19 -9.18 2.70
CA ILE A 61 2.91 -8.48 2.82
C ILE A 61 1.79 -9.52 2.96
N ASP A 62 0.88 -9.33 3.92
CA ASP A 62 -0.27 -10.24 4.14
C ASP A 62 -1.43 -9.96 3.18
N LYS A 63 -1.59 -8.68 2.77
CA LYS A 63 -2.69 -8.23 1.93
C LYS A 63 -2.26 -7.07 1.03
N ILE A 64 -2.67 -7.09 -0.22
CA ILE A 64 -2.42 -6.01 -1.18
C ILE A 64 -3.75 -5.38 -1.59
N TYR A 65 -3.91 -4.09 -1.34
CA TYR A 65 -4.97 -3.27 -1.90
C TYR A 65 -4.44 -2.58 -3.16
N SER A 66 -4.88 -3.06 -4.32
CA SER A 66 -4.52 -2.49 -5.61
C SER A 66 -5.70 -1.68 -6.15
N CYS A 67 -5.50 -0.38 -6.37
CA CYS A 67 -6.45 0.48 -7.06
C CYS A 67 -5.85 0.90 -8.40
N GLU A 68 -6.45 0.40 -9.47
CA GLU A 68 -5.95 0.61 -10.82
C GLU A 68 -6.88 1.53 -11.60
N ASN A 69 -6.34 2.63 -12.11
CA ASN A 69 -7.07 3.59 -12.94
C ASN A 69 -6.08 4.45 -13.75
N GLU A 70 -6.43 4.79 -14.99
CA GLU A 70 -5.65 5.71 -15.82
C GLU A 70 -5.42 7.08 -15.14
N LEU A 71 -6.41 7.58 -14.37
CA LEU A 71 -6.31 8.83 -13.60
C LEU A 71 -5.29 8.76 -12.44
N LEU A 72 -4.82 7.57 -12.09
CA LEU A 72 -3.78 7.34 -11.10
C LEU A 72 -2.41 7.11 -11.77
N GLY A 73 -2.29 7.22 -13.10
CA GLY A 73 -1.04 6.98 -13.82
C GLY A 73 0.08 7.93 -13.42
N ASP A 74 -0.27 9.18 -13.09
CA ASP A 74 0.64 10.19 -12.55
C ASP A 74 0.20 10.59 -11.13
N TYR A 75 1.16 10.92 -10.28
CA TYR A 75 0.85 11.38 -8.93
C TYR A 75 0.11 12.72 -8.98
N LEU A 76 -1.11 12.72 -8.48
CA LEU A 76 -1.92 13.91 -8.26
C LEU A 76 -2.47 13.90 -6.84
N THR A 77 -2.08 14.91 -6.04
CA THR A 77 -2.39 14.99 -4.61
C THR A 77 -3.88 14.78 -4.31
N GLU A 78 -4.77 15.43 -5.05
CA GLU A 78 -6.21 15.34 -4.83
C GLU A 78 -6.74 13.93 -5.08
N THR A 79 -6.49 13.36 -6.27
CA THR A 79 -6.97 12.03 -6.64
C THR A 79 -6.43 10.96 -5.68
N TYR A 80 -5.14 10.99 -5.35
CA TYR A 80 -4.53 10.04 -4.42
C TYR A 80 -5.12 10.17 -3.02
N SER A 81 -5.34 11.40 -2.54
CA SER A 81 -5.92 11.63 -1.21
C SER A 81 -7.35 11.12 -1.13
N ILE A 82 -8.18 11.41 -2.14
CA ILE A 82 -9.57 10.95 -2.19
C ILE A 82 -9.60 9.42 -2.22
N THR A 83 -8.85 8.79 -3.12
CA THR A 83 -8.82 7.32 -3.25
C THR A 83 -8.35 6.66 -1.96
N LEU A 84 -7.29 7.18 -1.32
CA LEU A 84 -6.78 6.62 -0.07
C LEU A 84 -7.78 6.76 1.07
N VAL A 85 -8.46 7.91 1.20
CA VAL A 85 -9.51 8.12 2.21
C VAL A 85 -10.69 7.18 1.98
N GLU A 86 -11.10 6.97 0.72
CA GLU A 86 -12.17 6.01 0.39
C GLU A 86 -11.78 4.57 0.74
N LEU A 87 -10.54 4.16 0.48
CA LEU A 87 -10.04 2.84 0.88
C LEU A 87 -10.05 2.66 2.40
N ILE A 88 -9.56 3.65 3.16
CA ILE A 88 -9.54 3.63 4.64
C ILE A 88 -10.95 3.60 5.23
N LYS A 89 -11.94 4.24 4.59
CA LYS A 89 -13.34 4.20 5.04
C LYS A 89 -14.01 2.87 4.73
N LYS A 90 -13.59 2.19 3.67
CA LYS A 90 -14.21 0.96 3.16
C LYS A 90 -13.73 -0.29 3.88
N TYR A 91 -12.48 -0.32 4.33
CA TYR A 91 -11.82 -1.48 4.94
C TYR A 91 -11.28 -1.14 6.32
#